data_AF-A0A543KD75-F1
#
_entry.id   AF-A0A543KD75-F1
#
_cell.length_a   1.000
_cell.length_b   1.000
_cell.length_c   1.000
_cell.angle_alpha   90.00
_cell.angle_beta   90.00
_cell.angle_gamma   90.00
#
_symmetry.space_group_name_H-M   'P 1'
#
loop_
_entity.id
_entity.type
_entity.pdbx_description
1 polymer ?
#
loop_
_entity_poly.entity_id
_entity_poly.type
_entity_poly.pdbx_seq_one_letter_code
_entity_poly.pdbx_strand_id
1 'polypeptide(L)'
;MKRTTPAIGPLFYFGTAIVLGLYFTFAAVQGAFGLFNRVQIEAEITTLVATRDTLQVELAEVENKTRRLSDDYLDLDLLDERARYILGLARPDEIIIR
;
A
#
# COMPACT_ATOMS: atom_id res chain seq x y z
N MET A 1 -32.92 -29.80 -61.63
CA MET A 1 -31.57 -29.37 -61.19
C MET A 1 -31.69 -28.74 -59.80
N LYS A 2 -31.18 -29.38 -58.74
CA LYS A 2 -31.18 -28.80 -57.38
C LYS A 2 -30.06 -27.76 -57.29
N ARG A 3 -30.42 -26.49 -57.14
CA ARG A 3 -29.46 -25.39 -56.96
C ARG A 3 -29.03 -25.40 -55.50
N THR A 4 -27.82 -25.88 -55.22
CA THR A 4 -27.19 -25.76 -53.90
C THR A 4 -26.80 -24.30 -53.70
N THR A 5 -27.64 -23.54 -53.00
CA THR A 5 -27.26 -22.21 -52.55
C THR A 5 -26.14 -22.35 -51.52
N PRO A 6 -24.98 -21.70 -51.70
CA PRO A 6 -23.87 -21.84 -50.79
C PRO A 6 -24.28 -21.34 -49.39
N ALA A 7 -23.91 -22.09 -48.34
CA ALA A 7 -24.31 -21.85 -46.95
C ALA A 7 -23.52 -20.69 -46.30
N ILE A 8 -23.47 -19.55 -46.99
CA ILE A 8 -22.66 -18.38 -46.63
C ILE A 8 -23.22 -17.69 -45.38
N GLY A 9 -24.55 -17.55 -45.28
CA GLY A 9 -25.21 -16.90 -44.14
C GLY A 9 -24.90 -17.54 -42.78
N PRO A 10 -25.14 -18.86 -42.62
CA PRO A 10 -24.79 -19.57 -41.39
C PRO A 10 -23.30 -19.51 -41.07
N LEU A 11 -22.43 -19.61 -42.07
CA LEU A 11 -20.98 -19.56 -41.87
C LEU A 11 -20.53 -18.20 -41.30
N PHE A 12 -21.04 -17.09 -41.86
CA PHE A 12 -20.76 -15.76 -41.32
C PHE A 12 -21.33 -15.58 -39.91
N TYR A 13 -22.55 -16.05 -39.65
CA TYR A 13 -23.18 -15.94 -38.34
C TYR A 13 -22.39 -16.68 -37.25
N PHE A 14 -22.05 -17.95 -37.48
CA PHE A 14 -21.27 -18.72 -36.51
C PHE A 14 -19.82 -18.22 -36.43
N GLY A 15 -19.23 -17.81 -37.55
CA GLY A 15 -17.88 -17.25 -37.59
C GLY A 15 -17.76 -15.98 -36.74
N THR A 16 -18.69 -15.02 -36.89
CA THR A 16 -18.68 -13.80 -36.08
C THR A 16 -18.99 -14.08 -34.62
N ALA A 17 -19.93 -14.99 -34.32
CA ALA A 17 -20.22 -15.40 -32.94
C ALA A 17 -18.98 -16.00 -32.25
N ILE A 18 -18.23 -16.87 -32.94
CA ILE A 18 -17.00 -17.46 -32.41
C ILE A 18 -15.92 -16.39 -32.19
N VAL A 19 -15.70 -15.50 -33.16
CA VAL A 19 -14.70 -14.42 -33.03
C VAL A 19 -15.02 -13.50 -31.86
N LEU A 20 -16.29 -13.09 -31.71
CA LEU A 20 -16.73 -12.28 -30.58
C LEU A 20 -16.56 -13.02 -29.25
N GLY A 21 -16.94 -14.30 -29.20
CA GLY A 21 -16.77 -15.13 -28.00
C GLY A 21 -15.31 -15.26 -27.57
N LEU A 22 -14.40 -15.46 -28.53
CA LEU A 22 -12.95 -15.50 -28.28
C LEU A 22 -12.43 -14.15 -27.79
N TYR A 23 -12.83 -13.05 -28.44
CA TYR A 23 -12.44 -11.70 -28.04
C TYR A 23 -12.88 -11.39 -26.60
N PHE A 24 -14.14 -11.67 -26.25
CA PHE A 24 -14.63 -11.41 -24.90
C PHE A 24 -13.99 -12.32 -23.86
N THR A 25 -13.73 -13.58 -24.18
CA THR A 25 -13.01 -14.49 -23.27
C THR A 25 -11.60 -13.99 -23.01
N PHE A 26 -10.89 -13.58 -24.07
CA PHE A 26 -9.56 -12.99 -23.97
C PHE A 26 -9.57 -11.69 -23.15
N ALA A 27 -10.52 -10.78 -23.43
CA ALA A 27 -10.66 -9.52 -22.73
C ALA A 27 -11.09 -9.69 -21.26
N ALA A 28 -11.86 -10.73 -20.92
CA ALA A 28 -12.21 -11.03 -19.54
C ALA A 28 -11.02 -11.55 -18.72
N VAL A 29 -10.09 -12.25 -19.38
CA VAL A 29 -8.88 -12.79 -18.74
C VAL A 29 -7.78 -11.72 -18.65
N GLN A 30 -7.50 -11.00 -19.72
CA GLN A 30 -6.37 -10.07 -19.84
C GLN A 30 -6.74 -8.59 -19.74
N GLY A 31 -8.03 -8.25 -19.76
CA GLY A 31 -8.47 -6.86 -19.74
C GLY A 31 -8.27 -6.20 -18.37
N ALA A 32 -8.27 -4.87 -18.37
CA ALA A 32 -8.13 -4.04 -17.17
C ALA A 32 -9.20 -4.31 -16.09
N PHE A 33 -10.36 -4.85 -16.46
CA PHE A 33 -11.42 -5.28 -15.53
C PHE A 33 -11.44 -6.79 -15.29
N GLY A 34 -10.43 -7.51 -15.77
CA GLY A 34 -10.32 -8.95 -15.60
C GLY A 34 -10.11 -9.35 -14.15
N LEU A 35 -10.44 -10.60 -13.85
CA LEU A 35 -10.36 -11.18 -12.50
C LEU A 35 -8.96 -11.01 -11.88
N PHE A 36 -7.91 -11.14 -12.70
CA PHE A 36 -6.53 -10.99 -12.26
C PHE A 36 -6.17 -9.58 -11.79
N ASN A 37 -6.72 -8.54 -12.42
CA ASN A 37 -6.45 -7.16 -12.02
C ASN A 37 -7.04 -6.87 -10.63
N ARG A 38 -8.25 -7.39 -10.35
CA ARG A 38 -8.85 -7.27 -9.02
C ARG A 38 -8.01 -7.92 -7.93
N VAL A 39 -7.50 -9.14 -8.18
CA VAL A 39 -6.65 -9.84 -7.21
C VAL A 39 -5.35 -9.08 -6.95
N GLN A 40 -4.74 -8.52 -8.01
CA GLN A 40 -3.53 -7.70 -7.87
C GLN A 40 -3.79 -6.42 -7.07
N ILE A 41 -4.86 -5.69 -7.39
CA ILE A 41 -5.23 -4.46 -6.67
C ILE A 41 -5.50 -4.76 -5.19
N GLU A 42 -6.23 -5.84 -4.88
CA GLU A 42 -6.51 -6.21 -3.48
C GLU A 42 -5.24 -6.55 -2.71
N ALA A 43 -4.30 -7.25 -3.35
CA ALA A 43 -2.99 -7.53 -2.76
C ALA A 43 -2.20 -6.23 -2.53
N GLU A 44 -2.19 -5.31 -3.48
CA GLU A 44 -1.53 -4.00 -3.35
C GLU A 44 -2.18 -3.12 -2.26
N ILE A 45 -3.50 -3.12 -2.15
CA ILE A 45 -4.22 -2.46 -1.06
C ILE A 45 -3.77 -3.04 0.28
N THR A 46 -3.69 -4.36 0.39
CA THR A 46 -3.27 -5.04 1.62
C THR A 46 -1.84 -4.64 2.02
N THR A 47 -0.90 -4.60 1.08
CA THR A 47 0.49 -4.20 1.36
C THR A 47 0.62 -2.71 1.71
N LEU A 48 -0.12 -1.84 1.02
CA LEU A 48 -0.14 -0.41 1.30
C LEU A 48 -0.75 -0.11 2.68
N VAL A 49 -1.81 -0.82 3.07
CA VAL A 49 -2.42 -0.69 4.40
C VAL A 49 -1.43 -1.07 5.50
N ALA A 50 -0.73 -2.21 5.36
CA ALA A 50 0.28 -2.62 6.33
C ALA A 50 1.43 -1.61 6.46
N THR A 51 1.89 -1.06 5.32
CA THR A 51 2.91 0.00 5.30
C THR A 51 2.40 1.26 6.00
N ARG A 52 1.18 1.68 5.72
CA ARG A 52 0.56 2.85 6.34
C ARG A 52 0.43 2.68 7.85
N ASP A 53 -0.03 1.52 8.31
CA ASP A 53 -0.16 1.23 9.74
C ASP A 53 1.20 1.31 10.45
N THR A 54 2.26 0.79 9.81
CA THR A 54 3.63 0.86 10.34
C THR A 54 4.11 2.30 10.46
N LEU A 55 3.93 3.09 9.39
CA LEU A 55 4.32 4.51 9.38
C LEU A 55 3.52 5.34 10.39
N GLN A 56 2.26 5.01 10.65
CA GLN A 56 1.47 5.70 11.67
C GLN A 56 2.02 5.46 13.08
N VAL A 57 2.51 4.26 13.37
CA VAL A 57 3.16 3.97 14.65
C VAL A 57 4.46 4.77 14.79
N GLU A 58 5.31 4.77 13.75
CA GLU A 58 6.56 5.54 13.75
C GLU A 58 6.31 7.04 13.91
N LEU A 59 5.29 7.56 13.21
CA LEU A 59 4.89 8.96 13.32
C LEU A 59 4.46 9.29 14.75
N ALA A 60 3.62 8.46 15.37
CA ALA A 60 3.18 8.67 16.74
C ALA A 60 4.35 8.69 17.75
N GLU A 61 5.38 7.85 17.54
CA GLU A 61 6.58 7.85 18.37
C GLU A 61 7.38 9.15 18.23
N VAL A 62 7.59 9.61 16.98
CA VAL A 62 8.33 10.85 16.72
C VAL A 62 7.54 12.06 17.22
N GLU A 63 6.23 12.11 16.99
CA GLU A 63 5.35 13.16 17.50
C GLU A 63 5.39 13.23 19.02
N ASN A 64 5.40 12.09 19.73
CA ASN A 64 5.53 12.06 21.17
C ASN A 64 6.88 12.61 21.63
N LYS A 65 7.99 12.18 21.02
CA LYS A 65 9.34 12.68 21.32
C LYS A 65 9.44 14.18 21.10
N THR A 66 8.95 14.67 19.95
CA THR A 66 8.96 16.09 19.61
C THR A 66 8.07 16.89 20.56
N ARG A 67 6.89 16.38 20.92
CA ARG A 67 6.01 17.03 21.90
C ARG A 67 6.68 17.16 23.26
N ARG A 68 7.38 16.13 23.72
CA ARG A 68 8.13 16.17 24.99
C ARG A 68 9.34 17.10 24.96
N LEU A 69 9.80 17.48 23.77
CA LEU A 69 10.86 18.47 23.57
C LEU A 69 10.31 19.89 23.30
N SER A 70 8.99 20.06 23.22
CA SER A 70 8.37 21.36 23.00
C SER A 70 8.35 22.20 24.27
N ASP A 71 8.47 23.53 24.14
CA ASP A 71 8.58 24.48 25.26
C ASP A 71 7.51 24.32 26.36
N ASP A 72 6.29 23.89 26.01
CA ASP A 72 5.20 23.67 26.97
C ASP A 72 5.37 22.41 27.84
N TYR A 73 6.19 21.46 27.41
CA TYR A 73 6.42 20.16 28.08
C TYR A 73 7.91 19.85 28.33
N LEU A 74 8.81 20.73 27.88
CA LEU A 74 10.25 20.56 27.98
C LEU A 74 10.73 20.96 29.38
N ASP A 75 11.12 19.97 30.16
CA ASP A 75 11.79 20.19 31.44
C ASP A 75 13.27 20.50 31.18
N LEU A 76 13.63 21.78 31.37
CA LEU A 76 14.98 22.29 31.16
C LEU A 76 16.00 21.68 32.12
N ASP A 77 15.58 21.27 33.32
CA ASP A 77 16.47 20.64 34.30
C ASP A 77 16.86 19.23 33.83
N LEU A 78 15.89 18.46 33.31
CA LEU A 78 16.16 17.14 32.70
C LEU A 78 17.00 17.25 31.43
N LEU A 79 16.84 18.32 30.64
CA LEU A 79 17.66 18.56 29.45
C LEU A 79 19.12 18.88 29.84
N ASP A 80 19.34 19.68 30.89
CA ASP A 80 20.68 20.02 31.38
C ASP A 80 21.37 18.81 32.03
N GLU A 81 20.66 18.00 32.80
CA GLU A 81 21.18 16.71 33.30
C GLU A 81 21.60 15.78 32.16
N ARG A 82 20.76 15.66 31.12
CA ARG A 82 21.07 14.83 29.94
C ARG A 82 22.27 15.39 29.16
N ALA A 83 22.37 16.72 29.05
CA ALA A 83 23.49 17.40 28.40
C ALA A 83 24.79 17.18 29.18
N ARG A 84 24.81 17.33 30.51
CA ARG A 84 25.98 17.03 31.36
C ARG A 84 26.38 15.57 31.30
N TYR A 85 25.41 14.66 31.28
CA TYR A 85 25.66 13.22 31.13
C TYR A 85 26.34 12.90 29.79
N ILE A 86 25.83 13.42 28.67
CA ILE A 86 26.39 13.18 27.34
C ILE A 86 27.75 13.86 27.16
N LEU A 87 27.92 15.07 27.70
CA LEU A 87 29.16 15.84 27.61
C LEU A 87 30.22 15.41 28.63
N GLY A 88 29.93 14.42 29.48
CA GLY A 88 30.87 13.89 30.49
C GLY A 88 31.19 14.90 31.60
N LEU A 89 30.30 15.87 31.84
CA LEU A 89 30.41 16.89 32.88
C LEU A 89 29.69 16.48 34.18
N ALA A 90 28.97 15.35 34.19
CA ALA A 90 28.31 14.81 35.36
C ALA A 90 29.35 14.29 36.38
N ARG A 91 29.24 14.75 37.64
CA ARG A 91 30.08 14.23 38.73
C ARG A 91 29.62 12.81 39.10
N PRO A 92 30.51 11.93 39.62
CA PRO A 92 30.22 10.52 39.92
C PRO A 92 29.08 10.25 40.92
N ASP A 93 28.54 11.31 41.54
CA ASP A 93 27.68 11.32 42.72
C ASP A 93 26.21 11.75 42.47
N GLU A 94 25.80 12.02 41.22
CA GLU A 94 24.39 12.33 40.88
C GLU A 94 23.57 11.06 40.55
N ILE A 95 22.43 10.89 41.24
CA ILE A 95 21.51 9.74 41.09
C ILE A 95 20.45 10.07 40.03
N ILE A 96 20.53 9.42 38.87
CA ILE A 96 19.55 9.55 37.78
C ILE A 96 18.31 8.71 38.10
N ILE A 97 17.14 9.34 38.25
CA ILE A 97 15.85 8.66 38.39
C ILE A 97 15.38 8.22 36.98
N ARG A 98 14.96 6.96 36.86
CA ARG A 98 14.72 6.25 35.60
C ARG A 98 13.24 6.05 35.32
#